data_AF-A0A848VCF1-F1
#
_entry.id   AF-A0A848VCF1-F1
#
_cell.length_a   1.000
_cell.length_b   1.000
_cell.length_c   1.000
_cell.angle_alpha   90.00
_cell.angle_beta   90.00
_cell.angle_gamma   90.00
#
_symmetry.space_group_name_H-M   'P 1'
#
loop_
_entity.id
_entity.type
_entity.pdbx_description
1 polymer ?
#
loop_
_entity_poly.entity_id
_entity_poly.type
_entity_poly.pdbx_seq_one_letter_code
_entity_poly.pdbx_strand_id
1 'polypeptide(L)'
;MKRGLATSPASAEPASERVVDWRGRFASAWHYAATLASRTWSSLPIARMLSGAGDSSSVDIDTIADRLAVNSSGLDDGRNERPRTEDDALSGTQTEIVRHFREMQVKARDRLARLHQQAAKAADAIYIDGAASRLTDIPSRCRNEAFRIKAEFQPRIDRLVERKAQQHRYYLAYREKHQLDRIAKERYAPVVSIGAIAALIALTTMVLSGLSSTAAAGSHLPGLGWAMGIGIIAIVLPFAVGANMLRFVNHNDLLTNALAWLIALLTVVGIAGMVYVSTYYLEHTAIVAESTIFGTLMAMSNDPWSPVANFSAWQRTGLVGAASLAALFVGYCADDPYPGYGEVQRAY
;
A
#
# COMPACT_ATOMS: atom_id res chain seq x y z
N MET A 1 17.43 37.40 41.81
CA MET A 1 17.86 35.99 41.68
C MET A 1 17.61 35.52 40.25
N LYS A 2 18.65 35.51 39.41
CA LYS A 2 18.61 35.02 38.03
C LYS A 2 18.99 33.53 38.04
N ARG A 3 18.05 32.63 37.73
CA ARG A 3 18.36 31.21 37.48
C ARG A 3 18.45 30.99 35.98
N GLY A 4 19.65 30.63 35.51
CA GLY A 4 19.91 30.20 34.15
C GLY A 4 19.32 28.82 33.90
N LEU A 5 18.54 28.71 32.84
CA LEU A 5 18.07 27.43 32.29
C LEU A 5 19.15 26.92 31.33
N ALA A 6 19.87 25.88 31.76
CA ALA A 6 20.73 25.10 30.90
C ALA A 6 19.86 24.15 30.06
N THR A 7 19.78 24.41 28.76
CA THR A 7 19.17 23.50 27.78
C THR A 7 20.16 22.39 27.43
N SER A 8 19.79 21.16 27.77
CA SER A 8 20.47 19.93 27.34
C SER A 8 20.24 19.68 25.84
N PRO A 9 21.27 19.32 25.04
CA PRO A 9 21.08 18.97 23.64
C PRO A 9 20.50 17.56 23.52
N ALA A 10 19.24 17.47 23.09
CA ALA A 10 18.61 16.23 22.70
C ALA A 10 19.30 15.66 21.45
N SER A 11 19.75 14.42 21.56
CA SER A 11 20.30 13.60 20.50
C SER A 11 19.28 13.42 19.37
N ALA A 12 19.57 14.02 18.21
CA ALA A 12 18.85 13.78 16.98
C ALA A 12 19.19 12.38 16.44
N GLU A 13 18.19 11.51 16.34
CA GLU A 13 18.28 10.29 15.54
C GLU A 13 18.50 10.66 14.06
N PRO A 14 19.44 10.01 13.35
CA PRO A 14 19.62 10.23 11.93
C PRO A 14 18.44 9.62 11.17
N ALA A 15 17.65 10.49 10.55
CA ALA A 15 16.69 10.11 9.52
C ALA A 15 17.43 9.32 8.44
N SER A 16 17.16 8.02 8.35
CA SER A 16 17.68 7.14 7.32
C SER A 16 17.11 7.59 5.97
N GLU A 17 17.93 8.39 5.32
CA GLU A 17 17.82 8.89 3.97
C GLU A 17 17.55 7.70 3.04
N ARG A 18 16.29 7.53 2.60
CA ARG A 18 15.99 6.76 1.39
C ARG A 18 16.57 7.55 0.23
N VAL A 19 17.87 7.41 0.02
CA VAL A 19 18.57 7.87 -1.18
C VAL A 19 17.93 7.12 -2.34
N VAL A 20 16.99 7.80 -3.00
CA VAL A 20 16.46 7.38 -4.29
C VAL A 20 17.66 7.27 -5.23
N ASP A 21 17.97 6.06 -5.68
CA ASP A 21 19.10 5.79 -6.57
C ASP A 21 18.85 6.42 -7.95
N TRP A 22 19.21 7.70 -8.07
CA TRP A 22 19.14 8.45 -9.31
C TRP A 22 20.15 7.95 -10.35
N ARG A 23 21.22 7.26 -9.94
CA ARG A 23 22.25 6.74 -10.85
C ARG A 23 21.71 5.59 -11.70
N GLY A 24 20.92 4.69 -11.09
CA GLY A 24 20.25 3.61 -11.82
C GLY A 24 19.25 4.11 -12.88
N ARG A 25 18.53 5.21 -12.59
CA ARG A 25 17.55 5.81 -13.53
C ARG A 25 18.19 6.60 -14.67
N PHE A 26 19.35 7.23 -14.43
CA PHE A 26 20.09 7.90 -15.51
C PHE A 26 20.76 6.91 -16.46
N ALA A 27 21.28 5.79 -15.94
CA ALA A 27 21.91 4.76 -16.77
C ALA A 27 20.91 4.10 -17.75
N SER A 28 19.69 3.81 -17.29
CA SER A 28 18.65 3.24 -18.15
C SER A 28 18.13 4.23 -19.20
N ALA A 29 18.00 5.51 -18.86
CA ALA A 29 17.66 6.56 -19.82
C ALA A 29 18.73 6.75 -20.90
N TRP A 30 20.02 6.67 -20.53
CA TRP A 30 21.13 6.77 -21.48
C TRP A 30 21.20 5.56 -22.43
N HIS A 31 20.99 4.34 -21.90
CA HIS A 31 20.97 3.14 -22.72
C HIS A 31 19.80 3.13 -23.70
N TYR A 32 18.63 3.64 -23.28
CA TYR A 32 17.45 3.79 -24.16
C TYR A 32 17.66 4.86 -25.23
N ALA A 33 18.31 5.98 -24.90
CA ALA A 33 18.69 7.00 -25.87
C ALA A 33 19.70 6.50 -26.90
N ALA A 34 20.70 5.71 -26.48
CA ALA A 34 21.71 5.12 -27.36
C ALA A 34 21.11 4.05 -28.30
N THR A 35 20.17 3.23 -27.81
CA THR A 35 19.46 2.25 -28.66
C THR A 35 18.45 2.89 -29.61
N LEU A 36 17.83 4.02 -29.23
CA LEU A 36 17.03 4.80 -30.16
C LEU A 36 17.91 5.43 -31.24
N ALA A 37 19.07 6.00 -30.88
CA ALA A 37 20.00 6.61 -31.83
C ALA A 37 20.58 5.62 -32.84
N SER A 38 20.88 4.37 -32.44
CA SER A 38 21.39 3.35 -33.35
C SER A 38 20.32 2.80 -34.30
N ARG A 39 19.08 2.61 -33.80
CA ARG A 39 17.95 2.19 -34.64
C ARG A 39 17.54 3.27 -35.64
N THR A 40 17.50 4.54 -35.23
CA THR A 40 17.17 5.64 -36.14
C THR A 40 18.20 5.76 -37.26
N TRP A 41 19.49 5.64 -36.97
CA TRP A 41 20.55 5.75 -37.99
C TRP A 41 20.45 4.70 -39.10
N SER A 42 20.16 3.44 -38.77
CA SER A 42 19.97 2.36 -39.76
C SER A 42 18.65 2.46 -40.56
N SER A 43 17.67 3.20 -40.04
CA SER A 43 16.36 3.41 -40.68
C SER A 43 16.30 4.70 -41.49
N LEU A 44 17.32 5.55 -41.42
CA LEU A 44 17.36 6.80 -42.15
C LEU A 44 17.39 6.51 -43.67
N PRO A 45 16.45 7.04 -44.45
CA PRO A 45 16.36 6.81 -45.89
C PRO A 45 17.64 7.17 -46.65
N ILE A 46 18.49 8.03 -46.07
CA ILE A 46 19.80 8.45 -46.61
C ILE A 46 20.78 7.28 -46.73
N ALA A 47 20.82 6.34 -45.77
CA ALA A 47 21.73 5.19 -45.81
C ALA A 47 21.35 4.18 -46.92
N ARG A 48 20.05 3.98 -47.16
CA ARG A 48 19.53 3.20 -48.31
C ARG A 48 19.70 3.92 -49.64
N MET A 49 19.65 5.25 -49.64
CA MET A 49 19.91 6.08 -50.82
C MET A 49 21.36 5.94 -51.30
N LEU A 50 22.32 5.93 -50.37
CA LEU A 50 23.74 5.78 -50.69
C LEU A 50 24.11 4.35 -51.08
N SER A 51 23.48 3.32 -50.51
CA SER A 51 23.72 1.93 -50.91
C SER A 51 23.10 1.56 -52.26
N GLY A 52 22.04 2.25 -52.69
CA GLY A 52 21.40 2.04 -53.99
C GLY A 52 22.00 2.86 -55.15
N ALA A 53 22.94 3.76 -54.87
CA ALA A 53 23.60 4.60 -55.87
C ALA A 53 24.84 3.93 -56.50
N GLY A 54 25.28 2.79 -55.96
CA GLY A 54 26.41 2.01 -56.47
C GLY A 54 26.05 0.98 -57.53
N ASP A 55 24.77 0.70 -57.75
CA ASP A 55 24.34 -0.15 -58.85
C ASP A 55 24.14 0.73 -60.08
N SER A 56 25.26 1.13 -60.69
CA SER A 56 25.27 1.45 -62.11
C SER A 56 24.91 0.16 -62.83
N SER A 57 23.63 -0.19 -62.81
CA SER A 57 23.07 -1.31 -63.54
C SER A 57 23.47 -1.04 -64.98
N SER A 58 24.53 -1.71 -65.44
CA SER A 58 24.95 -1.70 -66.82
C SER A 58 23.68 -2.00 -67.59
N VAL A 59 23.24 -1.05 -68.41
CA VAL A 59 22.07 -1.26 -69.27
C VAL A 59 22.37 -2.55 -70.02
N ASP A 60 21.66 -3.61 -69.69
CA ASP A 60 21.91 -4.93 -70.24
C ASP A 60 21.37 -4.92 -71.67
N ILE A 61 22.27 -4.55 -72.59
CA ILE A 61 21.95 -4.34 -74.00
C ILE A 61 21.43 -5.65 -74.60
N ASP A 62 21.96 -6.79 -74.18
CA ASP A 62 21.59 -8.09 -74.70
C ASP A 62 20.15 -8.45 -74.30
N THR A 63 19.79 -8.27 -73.03
CA THR A 63 18.41 -8.48 -72.57
C THR A 63 17.41 -7.53 -73.26
N ILE A 64 17.82 -6.28 -73.53
CA ILE A 64 16.97 -5.31 -74.24
C ILE A 64 16.84 -5.69 -75.73
N ALA A 65 17.94 -6.12 -76.36
CA ALA A 65 17.96 -6.56 -77.74
C ALA A 65 17.09 -7.80 -77.95
N ASP A 66 17.15 -8.76 -77.04
CA ASP A 66 16.31 -9.96 -77.04
C ASP A 66 14.83 -9.61 -76.83
N ARG A 67 14.53 -8.72 -75.87
CA ARG A 67 13.15 -8.31 -75.57
C ARG A 67 12.50 -7.55 -76.72
N LEU A 68 13.25 -6.69 -77.40
CA LEU A 68 12.78 -5.97 -78.58
C LEU A 68 12.90 -6.81 -79.87
N ALA A 69 13.35 -8.07 -79.74
CA ALA A 69 13.56 -9.00 -80.84
C ALA A 69 14.37 -8.37 -81.99
N VAL A 70 15.38 -7.55 -81.64
CA VAL A 70 16.09 -6.67 -82.59
C VAL A 70 16.73 -7.48 -83.72
N ASN A 71 17.29 -8.65 -83.40
CA ASN A 71 17.94 -9.50 -84.38
C ASN A 71 16.95 -10.10 -85.38
N SER A 72 15.80 -10.62 -84.93
CA SER A 72 14.81 -11.21 -85.83
C SER A 72 14.08 -10.15 -86.65
N SER A 73 13.69 -9.05 -86.01
CA SER A 73 12.94 -7.98 -86.67
C SER A 73 13.84 -7.16 -87.60
N GLY A 74 15.11 -6.97 -87.25
CA GLY A 74 16.11 -6.35 -88.12
C GLY A 74 16.45 -7.20 -89.35
N LEU A 75 16.48 -8.53 -89.21
CA LEU A 75 16.62 -9.44 -90.36
C LEU A 75 15.42 -9.39 -91.30
N ASP A 76 14.21 -9.30 -90.76
CA ASP A 76 12.98 -9.15 -91.56
C ASP A 76 12.92 -7.78 -92.26
N ASP A 77 13.26 -6.70 -91.54
CA ASP A 77 13.38 -5.36 -92.12
C ASP A 77 14.42 -5.35 -93.27
N GLY A 78 15.58 -5.97 -93.08
CA GLY A 78 16.61 -6.08 -94.11
C GLY A 78 16.17 -6.91 -95.33
N ARG A 79 15.46 -8.02 -95.12
CA ARG A 79 14.93 -8.86 -96.23
C ARG A 79 13.89 -8.14 -97.07
N ASN A 80 13.13 -7.23 -96.45
CA ASN A 80 12.07 -6.48 -97.09
C ASN A 80 12.50 -5.10 -97.57
N GLU A 81 13.81 -4.79 -97.54
CA GLU A 81 14.38 -3.46 -97.84
C GLU A 81 13.66 -2.33 -97.11
N ARG A 82 13.50 -2.49 -95.78
CA ARG A 82 12.93 -1.49 -94.88
C ARG A 82 14.02 -0.94 -93.96
N PRO A 83 14.28 0.38 -93.93
CA PRO A 83 13.75 1.39 -94.86
C PRO A 83 14.36 1.19 -96.25
N ARG A 84 13.74 1.74 -97.30
CA ARG A 84 14.33 1.67 -98.63
C ARG A 84 15.65 2.44 -98.61
N THR A 85 16.59 2.08 -99.47
CA THR A 85 17.91 2.73 -99.54
C THR A 85 17.83 4.24 -99.80
N GLU A 86 16.71 4.71 -100.35
CA GLU A 86 16.43 6.14 -100.62
C GLU A 86 15.63 6.83 -99.49
N ASP A 87 15.14 6.10 -98.48
CA ASP A 87 14.36 6.64 -97.39
C ASP A 87 15.26 7.10 -96.23
N ASP A 88 15.15 8.38 -95.84
CA ASP A 88 15.79 8.94 -94.63
C ASP A 88 15.04 8.57 -93.33
N ALA A 89 13.94 7.83 -93.44
CA ALA A 89 13.12 7.45 -92.30
C ALA A 89 13.66 6.20 -91.58
N LEU A 90 13.61 6.21 -90.26
CA LEU A 90 13.94 5.04 -89.44
C LEU A 90 12.94 3.90 -89.71
N SER A 91 13.42 2.65 -89.73
CA SER A 91 12.52 1.50 -89.78
C SER A 91 11.62 1.44 -88.54
N GLY A 92 10.55 0.63 -88.61
CA GLY A 92 9.66 0.41 -87.46
C GLY A 92 10.42 -0.09 -86.24
N THR A 93 11.37 -1.00 -86.45
CA THR A 93 12.23 -1.56 -85.38
C THR A 93 13.17 -0.52 -84.79
N GLN A 94 13.83 0.30 -85.64
CA GLN A 94 14.69 1.39 -85.19
C GLN A 94 13.91 2.44 -84.40
N THR A 95 12.71 2.79 -84.86
CA THR A 95 11.81 3.71 -84.16
C THR A 95 11.40 3.18 -82.79
N GLU A 96 11.14 1.86 -82.70
CA GLU A 96 10.80 1.20 -81.44
C GLU A 96 11.98 1.19 -80.46
N ILE A 97 13.21 0.93 -80.92
CA ILE A 97 14.43 1.02 -80.11
C ILE A 97 14.61 2.44 -79.58
N VAL A 98 14.53 3.46 -80.46
CA VAL A 98 14.66 4.87 -80.06
C VAL A 98 13.59 5.26 -79.05
N ARG A 99 12.34 4.83 -79.25
CA ARG A 99 11.24 5.04 -78.30
C ARG A 99 11.56 4.41 -76.95
N HIS A 100 12.05 3.18 -76.92
CA HIS A 100 12.40 2.47 -75.67
C HIS A 100 13.48 3.21 -74.86
N PHE A 101 14.57 3.66 -75.52
CA PHE A 101 15.61 4.43 -74.85
C PHE A 101 15.12 5.79 -74.37
N ARG A 102 14.26 6.48 -75.12
CA ARG A 102 13.62 7.73 -74.67
C ARG A 102 12.75 7.50 -73.44
N GLU A 103 11.95 6.43 -73.40
CA GLU A 103 11.16 6.07 -72.22
C GLU A 103 12.04 5.78 -71.00
N MET A 104 13.16 5.07 -71.18
CA MET A 104 14.13 4.86 -70.10
C MET A 104 14.73 6.17 -69.60
N GLN A 105 15.08 7.08 -70.51
CA GLN A 105 15.63 8.39 -70.16
C GLN A 105 14.62 9.23 -69.36
N VAL A 106 13.34 9.24 -69.75
CA VAL A 106 12.28 9.93 -68.99
C VAL A 106 12.15 9.32 -67.59
N LYS A 107 12.09 7.98 -67.48
CA LYS A 107 12.02 7.29 -66.18
C LYS A 107 13.22 7.60 -65.29
N ALA A 108 14.43 7.69 -65.86
CA ALA A 108 15.64 8.05 -65.13
C ALA A 108 15.58 9.50 -64.62
N ARG A 109 15.12 10.45 -65.44
CA ARG A 109 14.93 11.86 -65.04
C ARG A 109 13.87 11.99 -63.95
N ASP A 110 12.75 11.29 -64.06
CA ASP A 110 11.69 11.29 -63.05
C ASP A 110 12.19 10.71 -61.72
N ARG A 111 12.98 9.63 -61.77
CA ARG A 111 13.61 9.05 -60.58
C ARG A 111 14.56 10.05 -59.93
N LEU A 112 15.41 10.72 -60.71
CA LEU A 112 16.33 11.74 -60.21
C LEU A 112 15.58 12.92 -59.57
N ALA A 113 14.51 13.40 -60.21
CA ALA A 113 13.68 14.47 -59.66
C ALA A 113 13.04 14.08 -58.32
N ARG A 114 12.53 12.85 -58.19
CA ARG A 114 11.99 12.31 -56.92
C ARG A 114 13.07 12.23 -55.84
N LEU A 115 14.26 11.75 -56.17
CA LEU A 115 15.38 11.69 -55.23
C LEU A 115 15.80 13.09 -54.78
N HIS A 116 15.90 14.05 -55.69
CA HIS A 116 16.21 15.44 -55.36
C HIS A 116 15.14 16.07 -54.45
N GLN A 117 13.85 15.80 -54.71
CA GLN A 117 12.76 16.27 -53.86
C GLN A 117 12.80 15.64 -52.46
N GLN A 118 13.14 14.35 -52.36
CA GLN A 118 13.31 13.68 -51.07
C GLN A 118 14.51 14.22 -50.30
N ALA A 119 15.63 14.47 -50.98
CA ALA A 119 16.82 15.07 -50.38
C ALA A 119 16.54 16.49 -49.88
N ALA A 120 15.82 17.32 -50.67
CA ALA A 120 15.41 18.65 -50.25
C ALA A 120 14.50 18.61 -49.00
N LYS A 121 13.49 17.73 -48.98
CA LYS A 121 12.64 17.54 -47.78
C LYS A 121 13.41 17.05 -46.56
N ALA A 122 14.40 16.18 -46.76
CA ALA A 122 15.26 15.71 -45.67
C ALA A 122 16.18 16.84 -45.17
N ALA A 123 16.72 17.67 -46.05
CA ALA A 123 17.49 18.86 -45.68
C ALA A 123 16.63 19.87 -44.91
N ASP A 124 15.38 20.12 -45.35
CA ASP A 124 14.41 20.97 -44.63
C ASP A 124 13.97 20.36 -43.29
N ALA A 125 14.01 19.03 -43.13
CA ALA A 125 13.76 18.40 -41.84
C ALA A 125 14.93 18.55 -40.85
N ILE A 126 16.16 18.76 -41.37
CA ILE A 126 17.37 19.06 -40.60
C ILE A 126 17.47 20.59 -40.39
N TYR A 127 16.33 21.25 -40.07
CA TYR A 127 16.35 22.64 -39.62
C TYR A 127 16.87 22.70 -38.19
N ILE A 128 18.17 22.94 -38.06
CA ILE A 128 18.88 23.17 -36.79
C ILE A 128 18.21 24.32 -36.00
N ASP A 129 17.65 25.32 -36.68
CA ASP A 129 16.93 26.43 -36.05
C ASP A 129 15.62 26.00 -35.38
N GLY A 130 14.94 24.99 -35.95
CA GLY A 130 13.75 24.38 -35.36
C GLY A 130 14.08 23.56 -34.11
N ALA A 131 15.26 22.92 -34.07
CA ALA A 131 15.74 22.22 -32.89
C ALA A 131 16.25 23.20 -31.81
N ALA A 132 16.97 24.26 -32.22
CA ALA A 132 17.47 25.32 -31.34
C ALA A 132 16.33 26.07 -30.65
N SER A 133 15.28 26.45 -31.39
CA SER A 133 14.06 27.07 -30.83
C SER A 133 13.32 26.16 -29.84
N ARG A 134 13.26 24.85 -30.11
CA ARG A 134 12.72 23.88 -29.14
C ARG A 134 13.58 23.79 -27.89
N LEU A 135 14.91 23.82 -28.03
CA LEU A 135 15.85 23.81 -26.90
C LEU A 135 15.74 25.08 -26.04
N THR A 136 15.53 26.25 -26.65
CA THR A 136 15.31 27.51 -25.91
C THR A 136 14.00 27.55 -25.14
N ASP A 137 13.00 26.78 -25.57
CA ASP A 137 11.69 26.67 -24.90
C ASP A 137 11.68 25.71 -23.70
N ILE A 138 12.63 24.78 -23.62
CA ILE A 138 12.67 23.77 -22.54
C ILE A 138 12.69 24.40 -21.14
N PRO A 139 13.56 25.40 -20.83
CA PRO A 139 13.58 26.02 -19.50
C PRO A 139 12.23 26.64 -19.12
N SER A 140 11.55 27.28 -20.07
CA SER A 140 10.22 27.86 -19.86
C SER A 140 9.17 26.79 -19.58
N ARG A 141 9.19 25.66 -20.31
CA ARG A 141 8.30 24.52 -20.06
C ARG A 141 8.56 23.88 -18.70
N CYS A 142 9.82 23.64 -18.34
CA CYS A 142 10.19 23.10 -17.03
C CYS A 142 9.78 24.04 -15.88
N ARG A 143 9.97 25.36 -16.06
CA ARG A 143 9.55 26.37 -15.08
C ARG A 143 8.03 26.38 -14.91
N ASN A 144 7.28 26.38 -16.02
CA ASN A 144 5.82 26.36 -15.99
C ASN A 144 5.30 25.07 -15.34
N GLU A 145 5.94 23.93 -15.64
CA GLU A 145 5.60 22.64 -15.03
C GLU A 145 5.89 22.63 -13.52
N ALA A 146 7.05 23.17 -13.09
CA ALA A 146 7.37 23.30 -11.68
C ALA A 146 6.39 24.21 -10.94
N PHE A 147 5.97 25.32 -11.55
CA PHE A 147 4.94 26.18 -10.99
C PHE A 147 3.57 25.51 -10.93
N ARG A 148 3.21 24.72 -11.95
CA ARG A 148 1.98 23.93 -11.97
C ARG A 148 1.96 22.91 -10.84
N ILE A 149 3.03 22.12 -10.69
CA ILE A 149 3.18 21.16 -9.60
C ILE A 149 3.12 21.88 -8.25
N LYS A 150 3.86 22.98 -8.08
CA LYS A 150 3.81 23.78 -6.84
C LYS A 150 2.38 24.25 -6.56
N ALA A 151 1.69 24.82 -7.53
CA ALA A 151 0.32 25.30 -7.37
C ALA A 151 -0.67 24.17 -7.07
N GLU A 152 -0.46 22.97 -7.59
CA GLU A 152 -1.27 21.78 -7.30
C GLU A 152 -1.07 21.29 -5.85
N PHE A 153 0.18 21.24 -5.38
CA PHE A 153 0.50 20.70 -4.06
C PHE A 153 0.39 21.73 -2.93
N GLN A 154 0.53 23.02 -3.20
CA GLN A 154 0.47 24.08 -2.18
C GLN A 154 -0.82 24.02 -1.36
N PRO A 155 -2.03 23.93 -1.94
CA PRO A 155 -3.27 23.81 -1.16
C PRO A 155 -3.33 22.53 -0.30
N ARG A 156 -2.69 21.44 -0.73
CA ARG A 156 -2.63 20.19 0.05
C ARG A 156 -1.73 20.36 1.28
N ILE A 157 -0.57 21.00 1.09
CA ILE A 157 0.34 21.32 2.18
C ILE A 157 -0.34 22.28 3.16
N ASP A 158 -0.98 23.34 2.66
CA ASP A 158 -1.68 24.33 3.48
C ASP A 158 -2.79 23.66 4.32
N ARG A 159 -3.58 22.76 3.73
CA ARG A 159 -4.60 21.98 4.46
C ARG A 159 -4.02 21.06 5.52
N LEU A 160 -2.85 20.46 5.28
CA LEU A 160 -2.18 19.60 6.27
C LEU A 160 -1.62 20.44 7.43
N VAL A 161 -1.06 21.62 7.14
CA VAL A 161 -0.58 22.58 8.13
C VAL A 161 -1.76 23.10 8.97
N GLU A 162 -2.86 23.48 8.34
CA GLU A 162 -4.07 23.95 9.02
C GLU A 162 -4.67 22.83 9.90
N ARG A 163 -4.78 21.60 9.38
CA ARG A 163 -5.25 20.45 10.16
C ARG A 163 -4.37 20.18 11.38
N LYS A 164 -3.04 20.18 11.21
CA LYS A 164 -2.10 20.00 12.32
C LYS A 164 -2.24 21.13 13.35
N ALA A 165 -2.37 22.37 12.91
CA ALA A 165 -2.59 23.51 13.80
C ALA A 165 -3.92 23.40 14.56
N GLN A 166 -4.99 22.94 13.90
CA GLN A 166 -6.29 22.70 14.53
C GLN A 166 -6.21 21.58 15.58
N GLN A 167 -5.58 20.45 15.25
CA GLN A 167 -5.36 19.34 16.19
C GLN A 167 -4.51 19.77 17.39
N HIS A 168 -3.48 20.59 17.16
CA HIS A 168 -2.66 21.14 18.23
C HIS A 168 -3.46 22.03 19.18
N ARG A 169 -4.28 22.95 18.65
CA ARG A 169 -5.16 23.81 19.47
C ARG A 169 -6.15 22.98 20.27
N TYR A 170 -6.74 21.95 19.66
CA TYR A 170 -7.66 21.04 20.34
C TYR A 170 -6.96 20.28 21.48
N TYR A 171 -5.75 19.75 21.23
CA TYR A 171 -4.94 19.09 22.25
C TYR A 171 -4.64 20.01 23.45
N LEU A 172 -4.20 21.26 23.18
CA LEU A 172 -3.93 22.23 24.25
C LEU A 172 -5.19 22.61 25.03
N ALA A 173 -6.30 22.86 24.34
CA ALA A 173 -7.58 23.17 24.98
C ALA A 173 -8.10 22.00 25.84
N TYR A 174 -7.93 20.75 25.37
CA TYR A 174 -8.27 19.55 26.13
C TYR A 174 -7.39 19.43 27.39
N ARG A 175 -6.08 19.65 27.24
CA ARG A 175 -5.10 19.61 28.33
C ARG A 175 -5.42 20.66 29.41
N GLU A 176 -5.73 21.89 29.00
CA GLU A 176 -6.09 22.99 29.89
C GLU A 176 -7.41 22.72 30.61
N LYS A 177 -8.46 22.29 29.88
CA LYS A 177 -9.78 21.96 30.45
C LYS A 177 -9.71 20.88 31.54
N HIS A 178 -8.82 19.90 31.36
CA HIS A 178 -8.70 18.76 32.26
C HIS A 178 -7.49 18.83 33.21
N GLN A 179 -6.78 19.95 33.23
CA GLN A 179 -5.61 20.20 34.10
C GLN A 179 -4.55 19.10 34.04
N LEU A 180 -4.29 18.59 32.83
CA LEU A 180 -3.36 17.48 32.62
C LEU A 180 -1.95 18.00 32.41
N ASP A 181 -1.00 17.70 33.31
CA ASP A 181 0.39 18.15 33.17
C ASP A 181 1.39 17.09 32.69
N ARG A 182 0.90 15.88 32.43
CA ARG A 182 1.68 14.75 31.98
C ARG A 182 1.44 14.44 30.51
N ILE A 183 2.39 13.77 29.87
CA ILE A 183 2.21 13.16 28.55
C ILE A 183 1.28 11.94 28.71
N ALA A 184 0.44 11.66 27.71
CA ALA A 184 -0.38 10.46 27.68
C ALA A 184 0.49 9.21 27.65
N LYS A 185 0.07 8.18 28.37
CA LYS A 185 0.74 6.88 28.34
C LYS A 185 0.51 6.23 26.98
N GLU A 186 1.52 5.53 26.48
CA GLU A 186 1.40 4.76 25.25
C GLU A 186 0.41 3.60 25.43
N ARG A 187 -0.39 3.34 24.39
CA ARG A 187 -1.32 2.20 24.37
C ARG A 187 -0.51 0.92 24.22
N TYR A 188 -0.77 -0.07 25.08
CA TYR A 188 -0.20 -1.40 24.88
C TYR A 188 -0.63 -1.97 23.53
N ALA A 189 0.27 -2.69 22.87
CA ALA A 189 -0.06 -3.39 21.65
C ALA A 189 -1.26 -4.33 21.90
N PRO A 190 -2.29 -4.34 21.04
CA PRO A 190 -3.51 -5.12 21.26
C PRO A 190 -3.24 -6.62 21.45
N VAL A 191 -2.18 -7.13 20.81
CA VAL A 191 -1.72 -8.52 20.96
C VAL A 191 -1.35 -8.85 22.41
N VAL A 192 -0.71 -7.93 23.13
CA VAL A 192 -0.30 -8.14 24.53
C VAL A 192 -1.52 -8.24 25.43
N SER A 193 -2.51 -7.34 25.26
CA SER A 193 -3.75 -7.39 26.04
C SER A 193 -4.57 -8.65 25.74
N ILE A 194 -4.69 -9.06 24.47
CA ILE A 194 -5.44 -10.27 24.09
C ILE A 194 -4.73 -11.51 24.65
N GLY A 195 -3.41 -11.58 24.54
CA GLY A 195 -2.60 -12.67 25.11
C GLY A 195 -2.75 -12.79 26.63
N ALA A 196 -2.71 -11.66 27.35
CA ALA A 196 -2.92 -11.63 28.79
C ALA A 196 -4.33 -12.12 29.20
N ILE A 197 -5.38 -11.68 28.49
CA ILE A 197 -6.76 -12.13 28.73
C ILE A 197 -6.89 -13.64 28.47
N ALA A 198 -6.36 -14.12 27.34
CA ALA A 198 -6.40 -15.55 27.00
C ALA A 198 -5.69 -16.41 28.06
N ALA A 199 -4.53 -15.95 28.54
CA ALA A 199 -3.79 -16.61 29.61
C ALA A 199 -4.58 -16.64 30.93
N LEU A 200 -5.24 -15.54 31.29
CA LEU A 200 -6.09 -15.47 32.49
C LEU A 200 -7.31 -16.39 32.38
N ILE A 201 -7.97 -16.46 31.21
CA ILE A 201 -9.10 -17.38 30.96
C ILE A 201 -8.64 -18.84 31.06
N ALA A 202 -7.50 -19.18 30.47
CA ALA A 202 -6.95 -20.53 30.55
C ALA A 202 -6.64 -20.90 32.01
N LEU A 203 -6.00 -19.99 32.76
CA LEU A 203 -5.69 -20.19 34.17
C LEU A 203 -6.96 -20.38 35.02
N THR A 204 -7.98 -19.52 34.86
CA THR A 204 -9.22 -19.64 35.64
C THR A 204 -9.98 -20.92 35.29
N THR A 205 -10.01 -21.30 34.01
CA THR A 205 -10.63 -22.55 33.57
C THR A 205 -9.90 -23.75 34.18
N MET A 206 -8.56 -23.76 34.17
CA MET A 206 -7.76 -24.82 34.80
C MET A 206 -7.99 -24.91 36.31
N VAL A 207 -8.10 -23.78 37.02
CA VAL A 207 -8.37 -23.74 38.46
C VAL A 207 -9.78 -24.27 38.77
N LEU A 208 -10.78 -23.85 37.99
CA LEU A 208 -12.17 -24.29 38.17
C LEU A 208 -12.34 -25.79 37.85
N SER A 209 -11.74 -26.27 36.75
CA SER A 209 -11.82 -27.67 36.34
C SER A 209 -10.95 -28.61 37.16
N GLY A 210 -9.69 -28.23 37.44
CA GLY A 210 -8.69 -29.10 38.08
C GLY A 210 -8.91 -29.30 39.58
N LEU A 211 -9.56 -28.35 40.25
CA LEU A 211 -9.88 -28.46 41.68
C LEU A 211 -11.25 -29.07 41.95
N SER A 212 -12.01 -29.42 40.91
CA SER A 212 -13.31 -30.10 41.06
C SER A 212 -13.08 -31.60 41.26
N SER A 213 -13.26 -32.09 42.49
CA SER A 213 -13.05 -33.49 42.90
C SER A 213 -13.98 -34.50 42.20
N THR A 214 -15.00 -34.03 41.47
CA THR A 214 -15.88 -34.83 40.62
C THR A 214 -15.24 -35.28 39.30
N ALA A 215 -14.05 -34.77 38.98
CA ALA A 215 -13.26 -35.21 37.83
C ALA A 215 -12.68 -36.64 37.98
N ALA A 216 -13.13 -37.44 38.95
CA ALA A 216 -12.68 -38.82 39.15
C ALA A 216 -13.65 -39.89 38.57
N ALA A 217 -14.87 -39.53 38.15
CA ALA A 217 -15.88 -40.51 37.71
C ALA A 217 -16.52 -40.17 36.34
N GLY A 218 -15.74 -40.26 35.26
CA GLY A 218 -16.24 -40.65 33.93
C GLY A 218 -16.95 -39.63 33.02
N SER A 219 -17.27 -38.41 33.46
CA SER A 219 -17.92 -37.39 32.60
C SER A 219 -17.17 -36.04 32.59
N HIS A 220 -15.92 -36.04 32.10
CA HIS A 220 -15.07 -34.83 32.12
C HIS A 220 -15.51 -33.71 31.18
N LEU A 221 -16.31 -34.00 30.15
CA LEU A 221 -16.67 -33.03 29.11
C LEU A 221 -17.68 -31.95 29.57
N PRO A 222 -18.80 -32.28 30.25
CA PRO A 222 -19.80 -31.27 30.64
C PRO A 222 -19.27 -30.26 31.68
N GLY A 223 -18.47 -30.71 32.65
CA GLY A 223 -17.92 -29.83 33.69
C GLY A 223 -16.91 -28.81 33.17
N LEU A 224 -16.13 -29.19 32.14
CA LEU A 224 -15.19 -28.28 31.48
C LEU A 224 -15.92 -27.13 30.78
N GLY A 225 -17.05 -27.41 30.11
CA GLY A 225 -17.85 -26.39 29.42
C GLY A 225 -18.36 -25.31 30.37
N TRP A 226 -18.89 -25.71 31.54
CA TRP A 226 -19.34 -24.77 32.57
C TRP A 226 -18.18 -23.98 33.19
N ALA A 227 -17.07 -24.65 33.53
CA ALA A 227 -15.89 -24.00 34.07
C ALA A 227 -15.32 -22.95 33.10
N MET A 228 -15.28 -23.26 31.81
CA MET A 228 -14.84 -22.33 30.76
C MET A 228 -15.81 -21.15 30.63
N GLY A 229 -17.12 -21.39 30.64
CA GLY A 229 -18.13 -20.32 30.57
C GLY A 229 -18.02 -19.34 31.75
N ILE A 230 -17.90 -19.86 32.97
CA ILE A 230 -17.69 -19.06 34.18
C ILE A 230 -16.34 -18.31 34.10
N GLY A 231 -15.28 -18.98 33.66
CA GLY A 231 -13.95 -18.39 33.50
C GLY A 231 -13.93 -17.23 32.50
N ILE A 232 -14.62 -17.36 31.36
CA ILE A 232 -14.75 -16.29 30.37
C ILE A 232 -15.47 -15.08 30.98
N ILE A 233 -16.61 -15.28 31.64
CA ILE A 233 -17.36 -14.17 32.24
C ILE A 233 -16.53 -13.51 33.35
N ALA A 234 -15.86 -14.31 34.18
CA ALA A 234 -15.01 -13.85 35.28
C ALA A 234 -13.83 -12.97 34.84
N ILE A 235 -13.37 -13.11 33.60
CA ILE A 235 -12.21 -12.36 33.09
C ILE A 235 -12.64 -11.25 32.13
N VAL A 236 -13.55 -11.53 31.20
CA VAL A 236 -13.97 -10.57 30.17
C VAL A 236 -14.77 -9.41 30.76
N LEU A 237 -15.69 -9.69 31.69
CA LEU A 237 -16.50 -8.63 32.29
C LEU A 237 -15.63 -7.64 33.09
N PRO A 238 -14.74 -8.07 34.01
CA PRO A 238 -13.87 -7.14 34.72
C PRO A 238 -12.89 -6.42 33.80
N PHE A 239 -12.33 -7.12 32.79
CA PHE A 239 -11.49 -6.46 31.79
C PHE A 239 -12.24 -5.34 31.05
N ALA A 240 -13.47 -5.60 30.59
CA ALA A 240 -14.29 -4.62 29.89
C ALA A 240 -14.65 -3.41 30.78
N VAL A 241 -14.95 -3.65 32.06
CA VAL A 241 -15.18 -2.58 33.03
C VAL A 241 -13.88 -1.79 33.27
N GLY A 242 -12.74 -2.46 33.41
CA GLY A 242 -11.44 -1.81 33.59
C GLY A 242 -11.07 -0.93 32.41
N ALA A 243 -11.26 -1.44 31.20
CA ALA A 243 -10.93 -0.75 29.95
C ALA A 243 -11.84 0.45 29.67
N ASN A 244 -13.14 0.34 29.96
CA ASN A 244 -14.12 1.37 29.58
C ASN A 244 -14.53 2.27 30.74
N MET A 245 -14.80 1.71 31.93
CA MET A 245 -15.46 2.44 33.02
C MET A 245 -14.48 2.91 34.10
N LEU A 246 -13.48 2.11 34.45
CA LEU A 246 -12.58 2.44 35.58
C LEU A 246 -11.70 3.67 35.30
N ARG A 247 -11.48 4.03 34.03
CA ARG A 247 -10.76 5.24 33.64
C ARG A 247 -11.46 6.52 34.11
N PHE A 248 -12.78 6.51 34.23
CA PHE A 248 -13.55 7.66 34.69
C PHE A 248 -13.31 8.02 36.17
N VAL A 249 -12.67 7.13 36.95
CA VAL A 249 -12.20 7.43 38.32
C VAL A 249 -11.22 8.60 38.35
N ASN A 250 -10.48 8.81 37.25
CA ASN A 250 -9.51 9.91 37.15
C ASN A 250 -10.12 11.20 36.60
N HIS A 251 -11.43 11.26 36.35
CA HIS A 251 -12.06 12.46 35.83
C HIS A 251 -12.12 13.56 36.92
N ASN A 252 -11.89 14.82 36.53
CA ASN A 252 -11.97 15.97 37.43
C ASN A 252 -13.40 16.26 37.96
N ASP A 253 -14.44 15.80 37.27
CA ASP A 253 -15.83 16.05 37.67
C ASP A 253 -16.22 15.11 38.83
N LEU A 254 -16.54 15.68 39.99
CA LEU A 254 -16.85 14.93 41.21
C LEU A 254 -17.98 13.90 41.02
N LEU A 255 -19.03 14.25 40.28
CA LEU A 255 -20.16 13.34 40.02
C LEU A 255 -19.74 12.15 39.16
N THR A 256 -18.97 12.40 38.09
CA THR A 256 -18.47 11.35 37.20
C THR A 256 -17.48 10.44 37.94
N ASN A 257 -16.63 11.02 38.78
CA ASN A 257 -15.69 10.31 39.63
C ASN A 257 -16.43 9.41 40.66
N ALA A 258 -17.41 9.96 41.37
CA ALA A 258 -18.23 9.22 42.34
C ALA A 258 -18.99 8.06 41.68
N LEU A 259 -19.58 8.29 40.51
CA LEU A 259 -20.26 7.25 39.74
C LEU A 259 -19.28 6.16 39.28
N ALA A 260 -18.08 6.53 38.86
CA ALA A 260 -17.05 5.57 38.46
C ALA A 260 -16.59 4.70 39.64
N TRP A 261 -16.42 5.28 40.83
CA TRP A 261 -16.14 4.50 42.05
C TRP A 261 -17.29 3.58 42.44
N LEU A 262 -18.54 4.04 42.33
CA LEU A 262 -19.71 3.20 42.57
C LEU A 262 -19.75 2.01 41.61
N ILE A 263 -19.50 2.23 40.32
CA ILE A 263 -19.43 1.16 39.33
C ILE A 263 -18.26 0.21 39.62
N ALA A 264 -17.10 0.74 40.01
CA ALA A 264 -15.94 -0.08 40.39
C ALA A 264 -16.25 -0.97 41.60
N LEU A 265 -16.89 -0.41 42.62
CA LEU A 265 -17.34 -1.14 43.81
C LEU A 265 -18.35 -2.22 43.44
N LEU A 266 -19.39 -1.88 42.67
CA LEU A 266 -20.40 -2.84 42.20
C LEU A 266 -19.77 -3.96 41.36
N THR A 267 -18.74 -3.65 40.58
CA THR A 267 -18.01 -4.64 39.79
C THR A 267 -17.22 -5.58 40.69
N VAL A 268 -16.49 -5.07 41.68
CA VAL A 268 -15.74 -5.92 42.64
C VAL A 268 -16.69 -6.80 43.45
N VAL A 269 -17.80 -6.24 43.95
CA VAL A 269 -18.84 -7.00 44.67
C VAL A 269 -19.49 -8.03 43.75
N GLY A 270 -19.77 -7.67 42.50
CA GLY A 270 -20.34 -8.57 41.49
C GLY A 270 -19.41 -9.73 41.14
N ILE A 271 -18.10 -9.48 40.98
CA ILE A 271 -17.09 -10.52 40.79
C ILE A 271 -17.08 -11.45 41.99
N ALA A 272 -16.98 -10.90 43.20
CA ALA A 272 -16.95 -11.70 44.43
C ALA A 272 -18.21 -12.58 44.56
N GLY A 273 -19.39 -12.02 44.31
CA GLY A 273 -20.66 -12.75 44.34
C GLY A 273 -20.73 -13.82 43.25
N MET A 274 -20.31 -13.53 42.02
CA MET A 274 -20.32 -14.51 40.93
C MET A 274 -19.37 -15.68 41.20
N VAL A 275 -18.14 -15.39 41.65
CA VAL A 275 -17.17 -16.42 42.02
C VAL A 275 -17.70 -17.26 43.18
N TYR A 276 -18.28 -16.61 44.20
CA TYR A 276 -18.90 -17.28 45.34
C TYR A 276 -20.00 -18.27 44.90
N VAL A 277 -20.98 -17.79 44.13
CA VAL A 277 -22.08 -18.62 43.58
C VAL A 277 -21.54 -19.76 42.72
N SER A 278 -20.51 -19.50 41.91
CA SER A 278 -19.87 -20.51 41.06
C SER A 278 -19.22 -21.63 41.88
N THR A 279 -18.52 -21.27 42.95
CA THR A 279 -17.93 -22.27 43.86
C THR A 279 -18.98 -23.07 44.60
N TYR A 280 -20.05 -22.42 45.06
CA TYR A 280 -21.19 -23.08 45.71
C TYR A 280 -21.85 -24.10 44.75
N TYR A 281 -22.08 -23.68 43.50
CA TYR A 281 -22.67 -24.52 42.45
C TYR A 281 -21.83 -25.78 42.18
N LEU A 282 -20.52 -25.62 41.99
CA LEU A 282 -19.62 -26.75 41.72
C LEU A 282 -19.55 -27.76 42.87
N GLU A 283 -19.71 -27.29 44.11
CA GLU A 283 -19.69 -28.15 45.29
C GLU A 283 -20.97 -28.95 45.47
N HIS A 284 -22.13 -28.36 45.18
CA HIS A 284 -23.43 -28.99 45.40
C HIS A 284 -23.92 -29.80 44.19
N THR A 285 -23.48 -29.47 42.97
CA THR A 285 -23.78 -30.26 41.76
C THR A 285 -23.08 -31.61 41.73
N ALA A 286 -22.02 -31.78 42.52
CA ALA A 286 -21.38 -33.07 42.76
C ALA A 286 -22.32 -34.09 43.42
N ILE A 287 -23.37 -33.61 44.10
CA ILE A 287 -24.23 -34.40 44.99
C ILE A 287 -25.61 -34.65 44.35
N VAL A 288 -26.08 -33.78 43.46
CA VAL A 288 -27.44 -33.84 42.90
C VAL A 288 -27.41 -33.74 41.37
N ALA A 289 -27.67 -34.86 40.70
CA ALA A 289 -27.64 -34.98 39.23
C ALA A 289 -28.65 -34.08 38.46
N GLU A 290 -29.53 -33.36 39.18
CA GLU A 290 -30.58 -32.50 38.62
C GLU A 290 -30.67 -31.11 39.28
N SER A 291 -29.62 -30.63 39.96
CA SER A 291 -29.73 -29.31 40.62
C SER A 291 -29.80 -28.17 39.58
N THR A 292 -31.01 -27.63 39.40
CA THR A 292 -31.24 -26.35 38.73
C THR A 292 -30.54 -25.21 39.51
N ILE A 293 -30.21 -24.10 38.83
CA ILE A 293 -29.62 -22.90 39.45
C ILE A 293 -30.45 -22.46 40.68
N PHE A 294 -31.78 -22.59 40.62
CA PHE A 294 -32.68 -22.30 41.73
C PHE A 294 -32.47 -23.20 42.96
N GLY A 295 -32.19 -24.49 42.76
CA GLY A 295 -31.85 -25.39 43.86
C GLY A 295 -30.54 -24.99 44.55
N THR A 296 -29.57 -24.52 43.76
CA THR A 296 -28.29 -23.99 44.28
C THR A 296 -28.52 -22.71 45.09
N LEU A 297 -29.34 -21.78 44.57
CA LEU A 297 -29.68 -20.53 45.26
C LEU A 297 -30.46 -20.77 46.57
N MET A 298 -31.41 -21.72 46.57
CA MET A 298 -32.13 -22.08 47.80
C MET A 298 -31.21 -22.76 48.82
N ALA A 299 -30.32 -23.66 48.39
CA ALA A 299 -29.32 -24.25 49.28
C ALA A 299 -28.40 -23.17 49.87
N MET A 300 -27.91 -22.24 49.05
CA MET A 300 -27.09 -21.11 49.49
C MET A 300 -27.84 -20.19 50.47
N SER A 301 -29.15 -20.02 50.31
CA SER A 301 -29.97 -19.25 51.26
C SER A 301 -30.13 -19.97 52.61
N ASN A 302 -30.11 -21.30 52.63
CA ASN A 302 -30.28 -22.10 53.85
C ASN A 302 -28.95 -22.28 54.59
N ASP A 303 -27.84 -22.40 53.86
CA ASP A 303 -26.49 -22.48 54.42
C ASP A 303 -25.51 -21.55 53.67
N PRO A 304 -25.55 -20.24 53.94
CA PRO A 304 -24.72 -19.26 53.26
C PRO A 304 -23.25 -19.33 53.65
N TRP A 305 -22.84 -20.22 54.56
CA TRP A 305 -21.46 -20.35 55.01
C TRP A 305 -20.83 -21.70 54.63
N SER A 306 -21.59 -22.59 53.97
CA SER A 306 -21.12 -23.92 53.56
C SER A 306 -19.76 -23.92 52.82
N PRO A 307 -19.54 -23.07 51.79
CA PRO A 307 -18.27 -23.05 51.07
C PRO A 307 -17.11 -22.51 51.93
N VAL A 308 -17.40 -21.72 52.96
CA VAL A 308 -16.38 -21.14 53.85
C VAL A 308 -15.72 -22.21 54.72
N ALA A 309 -16.39 -23.35 54.95
CA ALA A 309 -15.83 -24.47 55.69
C ALA A 309 -14.77 -25.26 54.91
N ASN A 310 -14.78 -25.17 53.57
CA ASN A 310 -13.92 -25.97 52.70
C ASN A 310 -12.74 -25.15 52.17
N PHE A 311 -11.53 -25.52 52.59
CA PHE A 311 -10.29 -24.87 52.15
C PHE A 311 -10.14 -24.87 50.62
N SER A 312 -10.61 -25.92 49.95
CA SER A 312 -10.59 -26.01 48.48
C SER A 312 -11.51 -24.98 47.80
N ALA A 313 -12.66 -24.66 48.39
CA ALA A 313 -13.54 -23.61 47.90
C ALA A 313 -12.92 -22.22 48.08
N TRP A 314 -12.27 -21.97 49.21
CA TRP A 314 -11.47 -20.75 49.42
C TRP A 314 -10.34 -20.58 48.41
N GLN A 315 -9.61 -21.65 48.11
CA GLN A 315 -8.54 -21.62 47.10
C GLN A 315 -9.10 -21.27 45.71
N ARG A 316 -10.21 -21.89 45.28
CA ARG A 316 -10.87 -21.59 44.00
C ARG A 316 -11.34 -20.14 43.95
N THR A 317 -12.05 -19.69 45.00
CA THR A 317 -12.56 -18.32 45.07
C THR A 317 -11.45 -17.29 45.07
N GLY A 318 -10.40 -17.52 45.86
CA GLY A 318 -9.25 -16.62 45.93
C GLY A 318 -8.49 -16.52 44.60
N LEU A 319 -8.22 -17.66 43.94
CA LEU A 319 -7.49 -17.67 42.67
C LEU A 319 -8.30 -17.05 41.52
N VAL A 320 -9.59 -17.38 41.39
CA VAL A 320 -10.43 -16.79 40.35
C VAL A 320 -10.65 -15.30 40.63
N GLY A 321 -10.90 -14.91 41.88
CA GLY A 321 -11.01 -13.51 42.27
C GLY A 321 -9.74 -12.71 41.97
N ALA A 322 -8.56 -13.26 42.28
CA ALA A 322 -7.27 -12.64 41.95
C ALA A 322 -7.08 -12.49 40.43
N ALA A 323 -7.44 -13.51 39.65
CA ALA A 323 -7.37 -13.45 38.19
C ALA A 323 -8.35 -12.40 37.61
N SER A 324 -9.55 -12.29 38.16
CA SER A 324 -10.54 -11.26 37.80
C SER A 324 -10.05 -9.84 38.13
N LEU A 325 -9.42 -9.64 39.29
CA LEU A 325 -8.80 -8.36 39.66
C LEU A 325 -7.60 -8.04 38.77
N ALA A 326 -6.80 -9.03 38.40
CA ALA A 326 -5.71 -8.86 37.43
C ALA A 326 -6.27 -8.46 36.06
N ALA A 327 -7.36 -9.09 35.60
CA ALA A 327 -8.03 -8.72 34.36
C ALA A 327 -8.57 -7.28 34.37
N LEU A 328 -9.18 -6.88 35.49
CA LEU A 328 -9.63 -5.50 35.72
C LEU A 328 -8.46 -4.51 35.63
N PHE A 329 -7.33 -4.82 36.27
CA PHE A 329 -6.13 -4.00 36.24
C PHE A 329 -5.50 -3.94 34.84
N VAL A 330 -5.39 -5.07 34.13
CA VAL A 330 -4.92 -5.11 32.74
C VAL A 330 -5.81 -4.27 31.83
N GLY A 331 -7.14 -4.34 32.01
CA GLY A 331 -8.09 -3.49 31.28
C GLY A 331 -7.88 -2.01 31.56
N TYR A 332 -7.72 -1.64 32.83
CA TYR A 332 -7.43 -0.27 33.25
C TYR A 332 -6.14 0.27 32.61
N CYS A 333 -5.09 -0.55 32.58
CA CYS A 333 -3.80 -0.19 32.01
C CYS A 333 -3.76 -0.24 30.47
N ALA A 334 -4.78 -0.77 29.79
CA ALA A 334 -4.74 -0.99 28.34
C ALA A 334 -4.59 0.31 27.50
N ASP A 335 -4.90 1.47 28.07
CA ASP A 335 -4.70 2.80 27.45
C ASP A 335 -4.41 3.83 28.56
N ASP A 336 -4.40 5.12 28.20
CA ASP A 336 -4.23 6.19 29.17
C ASP A 336 -5.27 6.14 30.31
N PRO A 337 -4.86 6.30 31.58
CA PRO A 337 -5.77 6.31 32.71
C PRO A 337 -6.83 7.40 32.67
N TYR A 338 -6.60 8.48 31.92
CA TYR A 338 -7.56 9.57 31.74
C TYR A 338 -8.42 9.31 30.49
N PRO A 339 -9.76 9.32 30.60
CA PRO A 339 -10.64 8.92 29.53
C PRO A 339 -10.51 9.88 28.33
N GLY A 340 -10.15 9.34 27.16
CA GLY A 340 -10.03 10.09 25.89
C GLY A 340 -8.70 10.79 25.66
N TYR A 341 -7.86 10.99 26.69
CA TYR A 341 -6.62 11.76 26.53
C TYR A 341 -5.61 11.10 25.57
N GLY A 342 -5.47 9.77 25.65
CA GLY A 342 -4.61 9.00 24.75
C GLY A 342 -5.01 9.13 23.27
N GLU A 343 -6.30 9.22 22.98
CA GLU A 343 -6.79 9.39 21.60
C GLU A 343 -6.49 10.79 21.06
N VAL A 344 -6.71 11.82 21.87
CA VAL A 344 -6.42 13.22 21.50
C VAL A 344 -4.94 13.41 21.22
N GLN A 345 -4.06 12.83 22.03
CA GLN A 345 -2.62 12.92 21.80
C GLN A 345 -2.15 12.12 20.58
N ARG A 346 -2.71 10.93 20.32
CA ARG A 346 -2.35 10.13 19.14
C ARG A 346 -2.85 10.73 17.83
N ALA A 347 -3.92 11.52 17.89
CA ALA A 347 -4.44 12.24 16.74
C ALA A 347 -3.62 13.49 16.37
N TYR A 348 -2.85 14.03 17.33
CA TYR A 348 -1.95 15.19 17.15
C TYR A 348 -0.63 14.80 16.49
#